data_AF-A0A3N5IWP2-F1
#
_entry.id   AF-A0A3N5IWP2-F1
#
_cell.length_a   1.000
_cell.length_b   1.000
_cell.length_c   1.000
_cell.angle_alpha   90.00
_cell.angle_beta   90.00
_cell.angle_gamma   90.00
#
_symmetry.space_group_name_H-M   'P 1'
#
loop_
_entity.id
_entity.type
_entity.pdbx_description
1 polymer ?
#
loop_
_entity_poly.entity_id
_entity_poly.type
_entity_poly.pdbx_seq_one_letter_code
_entity_poly.pdbx_strand_id
1 'polypeptide(L)'
;ALIEKIGRREGLGRILGEGVQRAALAIGQGAEAFAMHSKGLEFPGYEPRSAKAHGLSYATSNIGGSHMYGYARQEISGFKEPREVDRFADTGKGDIVAYNQINKAREETLILCNFADSGITPDWLAELLKAATGIEAFGDPGYLDRVGERIVTLERCFNVREGFAREQDALPRRMLEEPLKNAGPATGEIYRSFDRLLDEYYAAMGYDHQGRPTESKLQELGLDAAWEMKKTT
;
A
#
# COMPACT_ATOMS: atom_id res chain seq x y z
N ALA A 1 -5.55 -19.86 25.48
CA ALA A 1 -4.90 -19.15 26.60
C ALA A 1 -4.46 -17.71 26.24
N LEU A 2 -3.46 -17.48 25.38
CA LEU A 2 -2.98 -16.10 25.12
C LEU A 2 -4.00 -15.22 24.37
N ILE A 3 -4.69 -15.77 23.37
CA ILE A 3 -5.73 -15.07 22.60
C ILE A 3 -6.84 -14.54 23.54
N GLU A 4 -7.32 -15.37 24.46
CA GLU A 4 -8.32 -14.95 25.45
C GLU A 4 -7.80 -13.83 26.37
N LYS A 5 -6.54 -13.92 26.81
CA LYS A 5 -5.90 -12.88 27.61
C LYS A 5 -5.78 -11.56 26.85
N ILE A 6 -5.52 -11.60 25.55
CA ILE A 6 -5.54 -10.40 24.69
C ILE A 6 -6.94 -9.82 24.64
N GLY A 7 -7.95 -10.64 24.30
CA GLY A 7 -9.35 -10.20 24.21
C GLY A 7 -9.89 -9.64 25.53
N ARG A 8 -9.48 -10.21 26.67
CA ARG A 8 -9.86 -9.76 28.02
C ARG A 8 -8.93 -8.71 28.61
N ARG A 9 -7.84 -8.35 27.92
CA ARG A 9 -6.82 -7.41 28.41
C ARG A 9 -6.31 -7.81 29.81
N GLU A 10 -5.86 -9.05 29.95
CA GLU A 10 -5.34 -9.63 31.20
C GLU A 10 -3.83 -9.91 31.15
N GLY A 11 -3.10 -9.48 32.17
CA GLY A 11 -1.65 -9.70 32.26
C GLY A 11 -0.90 -9.18 31.03
N LEU A 12 -0.13 -10.04 30.36
CA LEU A 12 0.58 -9.73 29.11
C LEU A 12 -0.37 -9.37 27.96
N GLY A 13 -1.62 -9.85 27.99
CA GLY A 13 -2.61 -9.54 26.97
C GLY A 13 -2.98 -8.06 26.89
N ARG A 14 -2.77 -7.28 27.97
CA ARG A 14 -2.89 -5.81 27.93
C ARG A 14 -1.90 -5.14 27.00
N ILE A 15 -0.68 -5.68 26.94
CA ILE A 15 0.40 -5.14 26.12
C ILE A 15 0.21 -5.61 24.67
N LEU A 16 0.02 -6.92 24.49
CA LEU A 16 -0.13 -7.51 23.15
C LEU A 16 -1.42 -7.09 22.44
N GLY A 17 -2.46 -6.68 23.18
CA GLY A 17 -3.71 -6.17 22.62
C GLY A 17 -3.63 -4.77 22.01
N GLU A 18 -2.49 -4.07 22.11
CA GLU A 18 -2.28 -2.73 21.54
C GLU A 18 -1.68 -2.78 20.11
N GLY A 19 -1.45 -3.96 19.54
CA GLY A 19 -0.79 -4.15 18.25
C GLY A 19 0.74 -4.20 18.37
N VAL A 20 1.41 -4.81 17.37
CA VAL A 20 2.82 -5.19 17.48
C VAL A 20 3.76 -3.99 17.66
N GLN A 21 3.44 -2.86 17.04
CA GLN A 21 4.25 -1.64 17.17
C GLN A 21 4.28 -1.15 18.62
N ARG A 22 3.11 -0.96 19.23
CA ARG A 22 3.00 -0.45 20.60
C ARG A 22 3.45 -1.49 21.62
N ALA A 23 3.13 -2.76 21.38
CA ALA A 23 3.58 -3.85 22.23
C ALA A 23 5.10 -3.94 22.27
N ALA A 24 5.78 -3.84 21.12
CA ALA A 24 7.23 -3.87 21.06
C ALA A 24 7.87 -2.69 21.81
N LEU A 25 7.35 -1.48 21.62
CA LEU A 25 7.81 -0.29 22.37
C LEU A 25 7.62 -0.45 23.89
N ALA A 26 6.49 -1.01 24.33
CA ALA A 26 6.19 -1.22 25.74
C ALA A 26 7.06 -2.32 26.38
N ILE A 27 7.41 -3.36 25.61
CA ILE A 27 8.32 -4.43 26.06
C ILE A 27 9.77 -3.91 26.10
N GLY A 28 10.15 -3.11 25.11
CA GLY A 28 11.51 -2.61 24.93
C GLY A 28 12.52 -3.74 24.67
N GLN A 29 13.77 -3.52 25.09
CA GLN A 29 14.85 -4.52 24.99
C GLN A 29 15.11 -5.01 23.55
N GLY A 30 14.84 -4.16 22.56
CA GLY A 30 15.02 -4.49 21.15
C GLY A 30 13.90 -5.32 20.53
N ALA A 31 12.76 -5.46 21.21
CA ALA A 31 11.57 -6.13 20.67
C ALA A 31 11.10 -5.51 19.32
N GLU A 32 11.40 -4.25 19.08
CA GLU A 32 11.12 -3.51 17.84
C GLU A 32 11.73 -4.19 16.60
N ALA A 33 12.88 -4.87 16.75
CA ALA A 33 13.51 -5.63 15.67
C ALA A 33 12.66 -6.84 15.20
N PHE A 34 11.67 -7.25 15.98
CA PHE A 34 10.76 -8.35 15.69
C PHE A 34 9.35 -7.89 15.29
N ALA A 35 9.06 -6.58 15.37
CA ALA A 35 7.76 -6.02 15.04
C ALA A 35 7.62 -5.81 13.52
N MET A 36 7.02 -6.78 12.82
CA MET A 36 6.83 -6.72 11.37
C MET A 36 5.56 -5.95 11.03
N HIS A 37 5.69 -4.64 10.79
CA HIS A 37 4.57 -3.76 10.46
C HIS A 37 4.99 -2.63 9.52
N SER A 38 4.02 -1.97 8.90
CA SER A 38 4.19 -0.62 8.34
C SER A 38 3.05 0.26 8.84
N LYS A 39 3.39 1.48 9.30
CA LYS A 39 2.46 2.44 9.92
C LYS A 39 1.61 1.86 11.07
N GLY A 40 2.19 0.92 11.82
CA GLY A 40 1.53 0.24 12.95
C GLY A 40 0.69 -0.98 12.57
N LEU A 41 0.35 -1.19 11.29
CA LEU A 41 -0.40 -2.36 10.84
C LEU A 41 0.53 -3.54 10.51
N GLU A 42 0.24 -4.70 11.09
CA GLU A 42 0.99 -5.94 10.93
C GLU A 42 1.08 -6.40 9.47
N PHE A 43 2.24 -6.95 9.09
CA PHE A 43 2.41 -7.52 7.76
C PHE A 43 1.53 -8.75 7.52
N PRO A 44 0.98 -8.90 6.31
CA PRO A 44 0.20 -10.08 5.93
C PRO A 44 1.12 -11.25 5.56
N GLY A 45 0.52 -12.36 5.11
CA GLY A 45 1.20 -13.63 4.85
C GLY A 45 2.08 -13.71 3.58
N TYR A 46 2.77 -12.63 3.20
CA TYR A 46 3.75 -12.65 2.11
C TYR A 46 5.08 -12.07 2.57
N GLU A 47 6.19 -12.68 2.14
CA GLU A 47 7.54 -12.26 2.49
C GLU A 47 8.01 -11.13 1.54
N PRO A 48 8.12 -9.86 2.02
CA PRO A 48 8.43 -8.70 1.19
C PRO A 48 9.73 -8.83 0.40
N ARG A 49 10.77 -9.47 0.95
CA ARG A 49 12.06 -9.61 0.25
C ARG A 49 11.98 -10.51 -0.98
N SER A 50 10.99 -11.39 -1.03
CA SER A 50 10.78 -12.32 -2.15
C SER A 50 9.90 -11.76 -3.27
N ALA A 51 9.24 -10.62 -3.03
CA ALA A 51 8.35 -9.92 -3.97
C ALA A 51 8.43 -8.40 -3.71
N LYS A 52 9.35 -7.73 -4.41
CA LYS A 52 9.79 -6.38 -4.04
C LYS A 52 8.77 -5.27 -4.30
N ALA A 53 7.93 -5.41 -5.33
CA ALA A 53 6.81 -4.49 -5.56
C ALA A 53 5.74 -4.70 -4.48
N HIS A 54 5.49 -5.94 -4.07
CA HIS A 54 4.53 -6.25 -3.02
C HIS A 54 4.93 -5.62 -1.68
N GLY A 55 6.21 -5.71 -1.29
CA GLY A 55 6.66 -5.04 -0.07
C GLY A 55 6.73 -3.52 -0.19
N LEU A 56 7.08 -2.96 -1.36
CA LEU A 56 6.95 -1.53 -1.59
C LEU A 56 5.50 -1.06 -1.42
N SER A 57 4.52 -1.88 -1.82
CA SER A 57 3.10 -1.62 -1.58
C SER A 57 2.76 -1.60 -0.08
N TYR A 58 3.36 -2.46 0.75
CA TYR A 58 3.18 -2.40 2.21
C TYR A 58 3.71 -1.11 2.81
N ALA A 59 4.88 -0.68 2.34
CA ALA A 59 5.48 0.55 2.81
C ALA A 59 4.65 1.77 2.43
N THR A 60 4.16 1.85 1.19
CA THR A 60 3.49 3.04 0.63
C THR A 60 1.98 3.07 0.86
N SER A 61 1.37 1.95 1.21
CA SER A 61 -0.07 1.84 1.49
C SER A 61 -0.54 2.91 2.49
N ASN A 62 -1.65 3.56 2.18
CA ASN A 62 -2.22 4.62 3.02
C ASN A 62 -2.81 4.10 4.33
N ILE A 63 -3.07 2.79 4.44
CA ILE A 63 -3.67 2.16 5.63
C ILE A 63 -2.66 1.33 6.45
N GLY A 64 -1.38 1.36 6.09
CA GLY A 64 -0.34 0.51 6.67
C GLY A 64 -0.12 -0.79 5.90
N GLY A 65 0.66 -1.71 6.45
CA GLY A 65 1.14 -2.92 5.78
C GLY A 65 0.05 -3.88 5.31
N SER A 66 -0.60 -3.58 4.17
CA SER A 66 -1.72 -4.34 3.63
C SER A 66 -1.45 -4.80 2.20
N HIS A 67 -1.64 -6.10 1.96
CA HIS A 67 -1.63 -6.67 0.61
C HIS A 67 -2.87 -6.32 -0.19
N MET A 68 -3.96 -5.98 0.49
CA MET A 68 -5.21 -5.65 -0.17
C MET A 68 -5.22 -4.26 -0.75
N TYR A 69 -4.29 -3.38 -0.36
CA TYR A 69 -4.27 -1.99 -0.84
C TYR A 69 -3.65 -1.83 -2.24
N GLY A 70 -2.80 -2.77 -2.64
CA GLY A 70 -2.12 -2.75 -3.94
C GLY A 70 -1.42 -4.07 -4.20
N TYR A 71 -2.20 -5.13 -4.38
CA TYR A 71 -1.69 -6.50 -4.53
C TYR A 71 -0.85 -6.64 -5.81
N ALA A 72 0.43 -6.96 -5.67
CA ALA A 72 1.36 -7.09 -6.80
C ALA A 72 1.19 -8.43 -7.56
N ARG A 73 0.09 -8.55 -8.33
CA ARG A 73 -0.26 -9.77 -9.09
C ARG A 73 0.84 -10.22 -10.04
N GLN A 74 1.62 -9.28 -10.55
CA GLN A 74 2.69 -9.55 -11.49
C GLN A 74 3.79 -10.38 -10.84
N GLU A 75 4.10 -10.12 -9.57
CA GLU A 75 5.11 -10.86 -8.82
C GLU A 75 4.59 -12.14 -8.18
N ILE A 76 3.31 -12.14 -7.75
CA ILE A 76 2.74 -13.25 -6.96
C ILE A 76 2.04 -14.29 -7.84
N SER A 77 1.32 -13.85 -8.85
CA SER A 77 0.43 -14.69 -9.66
C SER A 77 0.86 -14.79 -11.13
N GLY A 78 1.93 -14.10 -11.52
CA GLY A 78 2.47 -14.13 -12.89
C GLY A 78 1.64 -13.35 -13.91
N PHE A 79 0.79 -12.42 -13.46
CA PHE A 79 0.07 -11.52 -14.37
C PHE A 79 1.05 -10.62 -15.13
N LYS A 80 0.68 -10.26 -16.35
CA LYS A 80 1.54 -9.48 -17.25
C LYS A 80 1.04 -8.07 -17.52
N GLU A 81 -0.11 -7.70 -16.98
CA GLU A 81 -0.67 -6.36 -17.14
C GLU A 81 -0.23 -5.46 -15.98
N PRO A 82 0.17 -4.20 -16.23
CA PRO A 82 0.38 -3.58 -17.54
C PRO A 82 1.73 -3.96 -18.17
N ARG A 83 2.59 -4.67 -17.42
CA ARG A 83 3.83 -5.30 -17.90
C ARG A 83 4.27 -6.43 -16.97
N GLU A 84 5.12 -7.31 -17.49
CA GLU A 84 5.80 -8.33 -16.71
C GLU A 84 6.83 -7.70 -15.75
N VAL A 85 6.99 -8.31 -14.56
CA VAL A 85 7.85 -7.80 -13.49
C VAL A 85 8.68 -8.94 -12.91
N ASP A 86 10.00 -8.84 -13.00
CA ASP A 86 10.90 -9.72 -12.24
C ASP A 86 10.80 -9.39 -10.75
N ARG A 87 10.23 -10.29 -9.94
CA ARG A 87 9.99 -10.09 -8.51
C ARG A 87 11.26 -9.83 -7.67
N PHE A 88 12.44 -10.18 -8.17
CA PHE A 88 13.71 -9.98 -7.48
C PHE A 88 14.46 -8.71 -7.89
N ALA A 89 14.02 -8.00 -8.94
CA ALA A 89 14.64 -6.76 -9.36
C ALA A 89 14.63 -5.71 -8.23
N ASP A 90 15.77 -5.07 -7.97
CA ASP A 90 15.90 -4.09 -6.87
C ASP A 90 15.32 -2.70 -7.22
N THR A 91 14.95 -2.46 -8.48
CA THR A 91 14.47 -1.16 -9.00
C THR A 91 13.44 -1.39 -10.13
N GLY A 92 12.83 -0.32 -10.63
CA GLY A 92 11.89 -0.36 -11.74
C GLY A 92 10.54 -0.94 -11.34
N LYS A 93 10.01 -0.53 -10.16
CA LYS A 93 8.74 -1.05 -9.63
C LYS A 93 7.82 0.02 -9.06
N GLY A 94 8.22 1.29 -9.03
CA GLY A 94 7.37 2.36 -8.53
C GLY A 94 6.06 2.50 -9.32
N ASP A 95 6.15 2.44 -10.64
CA ASP A 95 5.02 2.48 -11.58
C ASP A 95 4.04 1.32 -11.36
N ILE A 96 4.54 0.11 -11.14
CA ILE A 96 3.66 -1.05 -10.94
C ILE A 96 2.89 -0.97 -9.63
N VAL A 97 3.52 -0.44 -8.57
CA VAL A 97 2.85 -0.26 -7.28
C VAL A 97 1.79 0.84 -7.36
N ALA A 98 2.10 1.96 -8.01
CA ALA A 98 1.13 3.02 -8.29
C ALA A 98 -0.08 2.48 -9.06
N TYR A 99 0.16 1.78 -10.18
CA TYR A 99 -0.87 1.14 -10.98
C TYR A 99 -1.76 0.19 -10.18
N ASN A 100 -1.15 -0.69 -9.38
CA ASN A 100 -1.90 -1.67 -8.59
C ASN A 100 -2.75 -1.02 -7.49
N GLN A 101 -2.28 0.05 -6.85
CA GLN A 101 -3.05 0.78 -5.84
C GLN A 101 -4.22 1.55 -6.46
N ILE A 102 -4.01 2.21 -7.61
CA ILE A 102 -5.05 2.92 -8.35
C ILE A 102 -6.14 1.95 -8.82
N ASN A 103 -5.75 0.83 -9.42
CA ASN A 103 -6.70 -0.20 -9.86
C ASN A 103 -7.51 -0.78 -8.69
N LYS A 104 -6.85 -1.01 -7.56
CA LYS A 104 -7.52 -1.52 -6.37
C LYS A 104 -8.53 -0.52 -5.81
N ALA A 105 -8.16 0.75 -5.72
CA ALA A 105 -9.07 1.81 -5.30
C ALA A 105 -10.27 1.93 -6.26
N ARG A 106 -10.05 1.78 -7.57
CA ARG A 106 -11.13 1.73 -8.57
C ARG A 106 -12.09 0.57 -8.31
N GLU A 107 -11.57 -0.65 -8.09
CA GLU A 107 -12.40 -1.84 -7.85
C GLU A 107 -13.23 -1.72 -6.56
N GLU A 108 -12.66 -1.14 -5.51
CA GLU A 108 -13.35 -0.90 -4.23
C GLU A 108 -14.50 0.12 -4.34
N THR A 109 -14.57 0.95 -5.39
CA THR A 109 -15.71 1.86 -5.59
C THR A 109 -17.05 1.14 -5.78
N LEU A 110 -17.02 -0.11 -6.28
CA LEU A 110 -18.20 -0.96 -6.42
C LEU A 110 -18.39 -1.91 -5.22
N ILE A 111 -17.47 -1.90 -4.25
CA ILE A 111 -17.41 -2.87 -3.14
C ILE A 111 -17.43 -4.31 -3.68
N LEU A 112 -16.70 -4.54 -4.77
CA LEU A 112 -16.60 -5.86 -5.37
C LEU A 112 -15.63 -6.74 -4.59
N CYS A 113 -15.94 -8.03 -4.55
CA CYS A 113 -15.02 -8.99 -3.96
C CYS A 113 -13.74 -9.07 -4.80
N ASN A 114 -12.60 -8.75 -4.17
CA ASN A 114 -11.28 -8.76 -4.81
C ASN A 114 -10.86 -10.13 -5.41
N PHE A 115 -11.53 -11.23 -5.06
CA PHE A 115 -11.30 -12.51 -5.74
C PHE A 115 -11.90 -12.53 -7.17
N ALA A 116 -12.94 -11.74 -7.41
CA ALA A 116 -13.60 -11.62 -8.72
C ALA A 116 -12.76 -10.85 -9.74
N ASP A 117 -11.79 -10.03 -9.30
CA ASP A 117 -10.80 -9.33 -10.13
C ASP A 117 -10.03 -10.24 -11.10
N SER A 118 -10.06 -11.56 -10.95
CA SER A 118 -9.41 -12.50 -11.87
C SER A 118 -10.12 -12.57 -13.24
N GLY A 119 -11.28 -11.94 -13.38
CA GLY A 119 -12.06 -11.97 -14.63
C GLY A 119 -12.96 -10.75 -14.88
N ILE A 120 -12.94 -9.72 -14.02
CA ILE A 120 -13.69 -8.48 -14.25
C ILE A 120 -12.75 -7.45 -14.89
N THR A 121 -13.14 -6.93 -16.06
CA THR A 121 -12.39 -5.88 -16.77
C THR A 121 -12.86 -4.48 -16.36
N PRO A 122 -12.06 -3.42 -16.60
CA PRO A 122 -12.50 -2.04 -16.40
C PRO A 122 -13.80 -1.69 -17.14
N ASP A 123 -13.98 -2.21 -18.36
CA ASP A 123 -15.22 -2.05 -19.13
C ASP A 123 -16.43 -2.64 -18.41
N TRP A 124 -16.30 -3.85 -17.86
CA TRP A 124 -17.37 -4.47 -17.07
C TRP A 124 -17.69 -3.69 -15.80
N LEU A 125 -16.68 -3.17 -15.10
CA LEU A 125 -16.90 -2.31 -13.93
C LEU A 125 -17.74 -1.08 -14.32
N ALA A 126 -17.38 -0.43 -15.42
CA ALA A 126 -18.05 0.76 -15.91
C ALA A 126 -19.50 0.48 -16.33
N GLU A 127 -19.73 -0.60 -17.09
CA GLU A 127 -21.07 -1.04 -17.48
C GLU A 127 -21.95 -1.36 -16.27
N LEU A 128 -21.43 -2.13 -15.31
CA LEU A 128 -22.17 -2.50 -14.09
C LEU A 128 -22.54 -1.26 -13.26
N LEU A 129 -21.59 -0.35 -13.05
CA LEU A 129 -21.81 0.83 -12.22
C LEU A 129 -22.79 1.81 -12.89
N LYS A 130 -22.66 2.02 -14.21
CA LYS A 130 -23.63 2.80 -14.98
C LYS A 130 -25.02 2.17 -14.94
N ALA A 131 -25.13 0.86 -15.16
CA ALA A 131 -26.41 0.15 -15.14
C ALA A 131 -27.10 0.23 -13.76
N ALA A 132 -26.35 0.13 -12.67
CA ALA A 132 -26.88 0.18 -11.32
C ALA A 132 -27.31 1.60 -10.88
N THR A 133 -26.63 2.65 -11.35
CA THR A 133 -26.81 4.02 -10.86
C THR A 133 -27.55 4.94 -11.83
N GLY A 134 -27.54 4.63 -13.13
CA GLY A 134 -28.01 5.52 -14.20
C GLY A 134 -27.09 6.71 -14.47
N ILE A 135 -25.90 6.80 -13.86
CA ILE A 135 -24.96 7.91 -14.06
C ILE A 135 -24.09 7.64 -15.28
N GLU A 136 -24.25 8.45 -16.34
CA GLU A 136 -23.57 8.26 -17.62
C GLU A 136 -22.03 8.26 -17.51
N ALA A 137 -21.47 9.16 -16.69
CA ALA A 137 -20.01 9.26 -16.50
C ALA A 137 -19.38 7.98 -15.92
N PHE A 138 -20.15 7.16 -15.19
CA PHE A 138 -19.64 5.89 -14.66
C PHE A 138 -19.48 4.81 -15.71
N GLY A 139 -20.03 5.01 -16.92
CA GLY A 139 -19.85 4.12 -18.07
C GLY A 139 -18.53 4.29 -18.81
N ASP A 140 -17.64 5.20 -18.36
CA ASP A 140 -16.31 5.41 -18.93
C ASP A 140 -15.22 4.82 -18.00
N PRO A 141 -14.51 3.76 -18.44
CA PRO A 141 -13.40 3.19 -17.67
C PRO A 141 -12.30 4.20 -17.32
N GLY A 142 -11.99 5.14 -18.23
CA GLY A 142 -10.99 6.16 -18.00
C GLY A 142 -11.41 7.17 -16.92
N TYR A 143 -12.72 7.44 -16.81
CA TYR A 143 -13.26 8.19 -15.68
C TYR A 143 -13.06 7.44 -14.35
N LEU A 144 -13.30 6.12 -14.33
CA LEU A 144 -13.12 5.30 -13.12
C LEU A 144 -11.63 5.16 -12.72
N ASP A 145 -10.71 5.11 -13.67
CA ASP A 145 -9.26 5.15 -13.40
C ASP A 145 -8.88 6.44 -12.66
N ARG A 146 -9.37 7.59 -13.15
CA ARG A 146 -9.18 8.89 -12.48
C ARG A 146 -9.84 8.94 -11.09
N VAL A 147 -10.94 8.22 -10.88
CA VAL A 147 -11.55 8.09 -9.55
C VAL A 147 -10.64 7.29 -8.61
N GLY A 148 -10.08 6.17 -9.06
CA GLY A 148 -9.12 5.39 -8.28
C GLY A 148 -7.90 6.22 -7.85
N GLU A 149 -7.30 6.95 -8.79
CA GLU A 149 -6.16 7.83 -8.48
C GLU A 149 -6.55 8.94 -7.49
N ARG A 150 -7.71 9.57 -7.68
CA ARG A 150 -8.25 10.56 -6.74
C ARG A 150 -8.40 10.01 -5.33
N ILE A 151 -8.89 8.78 -5.17
CA ILE A 151 -9.06 8.14 -3.86
C ILE A 151 -7.71 7.94 -3.18
N VAL A 152 -6.74 7.31 -3.87
CA VAL A 152 -5.40 7.05 -3.30
C VAL A 152 -4.70 8.36 -2.94
N THR A 153 -4.82 9.40 -3.77
CA THR A 153 -4.24 10.71 -3.48
C THR A 153 -4.95 11.45 -2.35
N LEU A 154 -6.28 11.36 -2.25
CA LEU A 154 -7.03 11.96 -1.15
C LEU A 154 -6.69 11.33 0.21
N GLU A 155 -6.60 10.00 0.26
CA GLU A 155 -6.13 9.28 1.45
C GLU A 155 -4.70 9.67 1.82
N ARG A 156 -3.84 9.87 0.81
CA ARG A 156 -2.48 10.38 1.03
C ARG A 156 -2.50 11.79 1.62
N CYS A 157 -3.37 12.67 1.11
CA CYS A 157 -3.54 14.03 1.66
C CYS A 157 -3.95 13.98 3.13
N PHE A 158 -4.87 13.09 3.50
CA PHE A 158 -5.25 12.88 4.90
C PHE A 158 -4.03 12.47 5.74
N ASN A 159 -3.28 11.46 5.32
CA ASN A 159 -2.08 11.01 6.03
C ASN A 159 -1.04 12.15 6.19
N VAL A 160 -0.80 12.91 5.13
CA VAL A 160 0.13 14.04 5.14
C VAL A 160 -0.34 15.19 6.05
N ARG A 161 -1.66 15.38 6.19
CA ARG A 161 -2.24 16.31 7.17
C ARG A 161 -1.99 15.83 8.59
N GLU A 162 -2.13 14.53 8.85
CA GLU A 162 -1.86 13.90 10.15
C GLU A 162 -0.36 13.72 10.45
N GLY A 163 0.52 14.30 9.63
CA GLY A 163 1.96 14.37 9.87
C GLY A 163 2.77 13.24 9.24
N PHE A 164 2.18 12.44 8.34
CA PHE A 164 2.94 11.43 7.62
C PHE A 164 3.72 12.05 6.46
N ALA A 165 4.91 11.55 6.26
CA ALA A 165 5.81 11.88 5.17
C ALA A 165 6.58 10.62 4.78
N ARG A 166 7.65 10.77 4.00
CA ARG A 166 8.49 9.68 3.50
C ARG A 166 8.95 8.73 4.61
N GLU A 167 9.22 9.23 5.81
CA GLU A 167 9.73 8.43 6.93
C GLU A 167 8.75 7.35 7.39
N GLN A 168 7.45 7.53 7.15
CA GLN A 168 6.43 6.53 7.44
C GLN A 168 6.25 5.50 6.32
N ASP A 169 6.78 5.75 5.13
CA ASP A 169 6.79 4.79 4.02
C ASP A 169 7.99 3.84 4.14
N ALA A 170 8.05 3.12 5.27
CA ALA A 170 9.18 2.29 5.64
C ALA A 170 8.82 0.80 5.70
N LEU A 171 9.87 -0.02 5.56
CA LEU A 171 9.86 -1.44 5.89
C LEU A 171 10.67 -1.69 7.19
N PRO A 172 10.33 -2.73 7.97
CA PRO A 172 11.14 -3.15 9.11
C PRO A 172 12.60 -3.38 8.71
N ARG A 173 13.53 -3.02 9.58
CA ARG A 173 14.99 -3.13 9.38
C ARG A 173 15.43 -4.52 8.88
N ARG A 174 14.78 -5.58 9.34
CA ARG A 174 14.97 -6.97 8.88
C ARG A 174 14.88 -7.12 7.35
N MET A 175 14.00 -6.36 6.69
CA MET A 175 13.82 -6.40 5.24
C MET A 175 15.01 -5.78 4.48
N LEU A 176 15.71 -4.86 5.12
CA LEU A 176 16.80 -4.07 4.55
C LEU A 176 18.19 -4.63 4.91
N GLU A 177 18.30 -5.40 6.00
CA GLU A 177 19.62 -5.81 6.55
C GLU A 177 19.83 -7.31 6.67
N GLU A 178 18.76 -8.12 6.70
CA GLU A 178 18.87 -9.56 6.86
C GLU A 178 18.48 -10.28 5.56
N PRO A 179 19.44 -10.83 4.79
CA PRO A 179 19.11 -11.65 3.62
C PRO A 179 18.33 -12.90 4.01
N LEU A 180 17.39 -13.31 3.15
CA LEU A 180 16.63 -14.53 3.34
C LEU A 180 17.54 -15.76 3.38
N LYS A 181 17.30 -16.65 4.34
CA LYS A 181 18.02 -17.93 4.52
C LYS A 181 17.04 -19.09 4.31
N ASN A 182 17.48 -20.16 3.65
CA ASN A 182 16.68 -21.36 3.41
C ASN A 182 15.31 -21.07 2.77
N ALA A 183 15.23 -20.10 1.86
CA ALA A 183 13.99 -19.58 1.27
C ALA A 183 13.81 -20.02 -0.20
N GLY A 184 14.34 -21.19 -0.56
CA GLY A 184 14.29 -21.71 -1.92
C GLY A 184 14.87 -20.71 -2.94
N PRO A 185 14.16 -20.41 -4.05
CA PRO A 185 14.61 -19.45 -5.06
C PRO A 185 14.85 -18.03 -4.54
N ALA A 186 14.27 -17.65 -3.41
CA ALA A 186 14.45 -16.32 -2.81
C ALA A 186 15.61 -16.28 -1.80
N THR A 187 16.40 -17.35 -1.67
CA THR A 187 17.56 -17.37 -0.77
C THR A 187 18.56 -16.29 -1.17
N GLY A 188 18.96 -15.45 -0.22
CA GLY A 188 19.85 -14.32 -0.45
C GLY A 188 19.12 -13.01 -0.82
N GLU A 189 17.80 -13.04 -1.02
CA GLU A 189 17.05 -11.82 -1.31
C GLU A 189 16.91 -10.91 -0.09
N ILE A 190 16.99 -9.61 -0.39
CA ILE A 190 16.97 -8.47 0.52
C ILE A 190 16.61 -7.23 -0.29
N TYR A 191 16.10 -6.17 0.33
CA TYR A 191 15.96 -4.87 -0.34
C TYR A 191 17.30 -4.14 -0.38
N ARG A 192 17.88 -3.97 -1.58
CA ARG A 192 19.16 -3.27 -1.74
C ARG A 192 19.02 -1.81 -2.15
N SER A 193 17.85 -1.42 -2.67
CA SER A 193 17.63 -0.10 -3.27
C SER A 193 16.25 0.46 -2.92
N PHE A 194 15.84 0.31 -1.66
CA PHE A 194 14.50 0.67 -1.21
C PHE A 194 14.17 2.16 -1.41
N ASP A 195 15.11 3.07 -1.13
CA ASP A 195 14.88 4.51 -1.35
C ASP A 195 14.61 4.85 -2.81
N ARG A 196 15.29 4.18 -3.74
CA ARG A 196 15.06 4.37 -5.17
C ARG A 196 13.67 3.86 -5.58
N LEU A 197 13.22 2.76 -5.00
CA LEU A 197 11.85 2.26 -5.23
C LEU A 197 10.80 3.27 -4.74
N LEU A 198 11.02 3.90 -3.58
CA LEU A 198 10.14 4.97 -3.10
C LEU A 198 10.14 6.18 -4.04
N ASP A 199 11.31 6.60 -4.53
CA ASP A 199 11.40 7.72 -5.48
C ASP A 199 10.67 7.42 -6.79
N GLU A 200 10.82 6.21 -7.33
CA GLU A 200 10.09 5.77 -8.51
C GLU A 200 8.57 5.78 -8.27
N TYR A 201 8.12 5.34 -7.10
CA TYR A 201 6.70 5.33 -6.74
C TYR A 201 6.15 6.76 -6.62
N TYR A 202 6.86 7.66 -5.93
CA TYR A 202 6.44 9.06 -5.83
C TYR A 202 6.39 9.74 -7.19
N ALA A 203 7.39 9.51 -8.04
CA ALA A 203 7.38 10.04 -9.40
C ALA A 203 6.17 9.53 -10.19
N ALA A 204 5.85 8.23 -10.09
CA ALA A 204 4.70 7.63 -10.76
C ALA A 204 3.35 8.20 -10.27
N MET A 205 3.24 8.52 -8.98
CA MET A 205 2.04 9.12 -8.38
C MET A 205 1.96 10.65 -8.56
N GLY A 206 3.00 11.31 -9.09
CA GLY A 206 3.07 12.78 -9.17
C GLY A 206 3.25 13.44 -7.80
N TYR A 207 4.00 12.80 -6.91
CA TYR A 207 4.33 13.26 -5.55
C TYR A 207 5.75 13.83 -5.50
N ASP A 208 6.03 14.67 -4.50
CA ASP A 208 7.38 15.17 -4.22
C ASP A 208 8.26 14.11 -3.54
N HIS A 209 9.54 14.42 -3.33
CA HIS A 209 10.51 13.50 -2.69
C HIS A 209 10.17 13.15 -1.24
N GLN A 210 9.30 13.92 -0.57
CA GLN A 210 8.77 13.63 0.76
C GLN A 210 7.45 12.84 0.70
N GLY A 211 7.04 12.40 -0.50
CA GLY A 211 5.83 11.64 -0.74
C GLY A 211 4.56 12.48 -0.58
N ARG A 212 4.62 13.79 -0.77
CA ARG A 212 3.45 14.68 -0.72
C ARG A 212 2.91 14.90 -2.14
N PRO A 213 1.59 14.82 -2.36
CA PRO A 213 1.01 15.17 -3.65
C PRO A 213 1.41 16.58 -4.10
N THR A 214 1.87 16.70 -5.34
CA THR A 214 2.23 18.02 -5.90
C THR A 214 0.99 18.86 -6.17
N GLU A 215 1.13 20.19 -6.20
CA GLU A 215 0.01 21.10 -6.52
C GLU A 215 -0.59 20.80 -7.90
N SER A 216 0.25 20.49 -8.90
CA SER A 216 -0.22 20.08 -10.23
C SER A 216 -1.07 18.80 -10.17
N LYS A 217 -0.67 17.80 -9.38
CA LYS A 217 -1.42 16.55 -9.21
C LYS A 217 -2.75 16.79 -8.49
N LEU A 218 -2.76 17.66 -7.49
CA LEU A 218 -3.97 18.04 -6.76
C LEU A 218 -4.98 18.74 -7.68
N GLN A 219 -4.53 19.69 -8.50
CA GLN A 219 -5.36 20.40 -9.48
C GLN A 219 -5.91 19.44 -10.54
N GLU A 220 -5.08 18.56 -11.08
CA GLU A 220 -5.46 17.54 -12.06
C GLU A 220 -6.61 16.63 -11.56
N LEU A 221 -6.55 16.28 -10.27
CA LEU A 221 -7.54 15.41 -9.63
C LEU A 221 -8.72 16.17 -9.00
N GLY A 222 -8.69 17.51 -8.98
CA GLY A 222 -9.71 18.34 -8.35
C GLY A 222 -9.73 18.23 -6.82
N LEU A 223 -8.54 18.13 -6.20
CA LEU A 223 -8.34 17.95 -4.76
C LEU A 223 -7.83 19.22 -4.06
N ASP A 224 -7.84 20.38 -4.73
CA ASP A 224 -7.29 21.64 -4.21
C ASP A 224 -7.84 22.01 -2.83
N ALA A 225 -9.17 21.93 -2.67
CA ALA A 225 -9.85 22.23 -1.42
C ALA A 225 -9.42 21.31 -0.26
N ALA A 226 -9.09 20.04 -0.53
CA ALA A 226 -8.62 19.11 0.49
C ALA A 226 -7.22 19.48 1.00
N TRP A 227 -6.39 20.10 0.15
CA TRP A 227 -5.03 20.49 0.48
C TRP A 227 -4.94 21.84 1.18
N GLU A 228 -5.81 22.80 0.83
CA GLU A 228 -5.81 24.13 1.45
C GLU A 228 -6.10 24.10 2.97
N MET A 229 -6.77 23.06 3.46
CA MET A 229 -7.01 22.84 4.91
C MET A 229 -5.72 22.73 5.74
N LYS A 230 -4.57 22.48 5.12
CA LYS A 230 -3.26 22.43 5.80
C LYS A 230 -2.64 23.81 6.07
N LYS A 231 -3.06 24.85 5.34
CA LYS A 231 -2.50 26.21 5.51
C LYS A 231 -3.15 26.99 6.67
N THR A 232 -4.20 26.44 7.29
CA THR A 232 -5.07 27.15 8.25
C THR A 232 -4.95 26.66 9.71
N THR A 233 -4.02 25.75 9.99
CA THR A 233 -3.68 25.25 11.34
C THR A 233 -2.19 25.37 11.58
#